data_AF-E4YD09-F1
#
_entry.id   AF-E4YD09-F1
#
_cell.length_a   1.000
_cell.length_b   1.000
_cell.length_c   1.000
_cell.angle_alpha   90.00
_cell.angle_beta   90.00
_cell.angle_gamma   90.00
#
_symmetry.space_group_name_H-M   'P 1'
#
loop_
_entity.id
_entity.type
_entity.pdbx_description
1 polymer ?
#
loop_
_entity_poly.entity_id
_entity_poly.type
_entity_poly.pdbx_seq_one_letter_code
_entity_poly.pdbx_strand_id
1 'polypeptide(L)'
;MEHKATSSDTYASKESLAGETIRVITIDHEPFVDISVDEATGQKVYEGMCAELIRSLARKENFTINWMDNFDDKLTHGNDSLPGLVEALDKGRADLLLADVPITSETSQMMDFSVAYLETGFSFVTLKQESFNTWAFLEPFDTRLWLYIFFTVILVSLFMFISNFISPYGYYRDFYKPTVRHRDRIATNTDERILAAVQSGLASKELQDSRAAMSLSNALFWGWAGLFWQSPETVPRAPSSRITAILWYAAGVTIVASYTANLVTFLTVRKQQVPLDTFPNLRAARFSRGFKYGFVEHSAVERYFCHSTDEILKNICRDVTEADQWTVGNTKEGLRRAREENYAFISRQRVYHILLEHIISTHEPCDLRLSQGRLVGKFGFGLGFKKNSNLTNLFSVGILRMRENLEITELYEKWIKQDGDETPPKCSQNEEEETQAVTESNKLTFDNLKGLFLLVWGSLVLGFLFLIIEWIVSCYTLMDSKSGAPKTMIDAFKLRMKYVRQNTKIIKQRYTRKRESFSRSHLSPVSKVFFNDSQQTVI
;
A
#
# COMPACT_ATOMS: atom_id res chain seq x y z
N MET A 1 48.10 -14.33 -69.17
CA MET A 1 47.26 -13.25 -68.63
C MET A 1 46.60 -13.80 -67.39
N GLU A 2 47.15 -13.47 -66.23
CA GLU A 2 46.62 -13.88 -64.92
C GLU A 2 45.29 -13.18 -64.67
N HIS A 3 44.22 -13.96 -64.50
CA HIS A 3 42.97 -13.45 -63.95
C HIS A 3 43.10 -13.39 -62.42
N LYS A 4 43.06 -12.15 -61.92
CA LYS A 4 43.07 -11.78 -60.52
C LYS A 4 41.79 -12.31 -59.85
N ALA A 5 41.93 -13.26 -58.93
CA ALA A 5 40.82 -13.77 -58.13
C ALA A 5 40.36 -12.69 -57.12
N THR A 6 39.08 -12.33 -57.18
CA THR A 6 38.37 -11.50 -56.20
C THR A 6 38.06 -12.31 -54.94
N SER A 7 38.16 -11.69 -53.77
CA SER A 7 38.10 -12.29 -52.44
C SER A 7 36.73 -12.85 -51.98
N SER A 8 35.78 -13.10 -52.89
CA SER A 8 34.42 -13.57 -52.53
C SER A 8 34.27 -15.09 -52.51
N ASP A 9 35.22 -15.84 -53.07
CA ASP A 9 34.99 -17.26 -53.40
C ASP A 9 35.62 -18.24 -52.39
N THR A 10 36.07 -17.77 -51.22
CA THR A 10 36.80 -18.58 -50.22
C THR A 10 35.95 -19.12 -49.06
N TYR A 11 34.61 -19.05 -49.14
CA TYR A 11 33.71 -19.50 -48.06
C TYR A 11 32.72 -20.61 -48.48
N ALA A 12 33.09 -21.44 -49.45
CA ALA A 12 32.37 -22.67 -49.75
C ALA A 12 32.78 -23.77 -48.74
N SER A 13 31.81 -24.21 -47.93
CA SER A 13 31.87 -25.32 -46.94
C SER A 13 33.00 -25.28 -45.91
N LYS A 14 32.77 -24.65 -44.76
CA LYS A 14 33.60 -24.84 -43.56
C LYS A 14 32.78 -25.43 -42.44
N GLU A 15 33.23 -26.55 -41.89
CA GLU A 15 32.62 -27.26 -40.76
C GLU A 15 33.15 -26.78 -39.39
N SER A 16 34.15 -25.89 -39.36
CA SER A 16 34.82 -25.45 -38.12
C SER A 16 35.26 -23.98 -38.17
N LEU A 17 35.22 -23.32 -37.01
CA LEU A 17 35.68 -21.94 -36.77
C LEU A 17 37.17 -21.87 -36.37
N ALA A 18 37.82 -23.01 -36.14
CA ALA A 18 39.16 -23.06 -35.55
C ALA A 18 40.22 -22.39 -36.44
N GLY A 19 40.96 -21.44 -35.87
CA GLY A 19 42.03 -20.70 -36.53
C GLY A 19 41.58 -19.55 -37.42
N GLU A 20 40.28 -19.23 -37.47
CA GLU A 20 39.79 -18.08 -38.24
C GLU A 20 39.94 -16.76 -37.48
N THR A 21 40.01 -15.65 -38.24
CA THR A 21 39.91 -14.29 -37.70
C THR A 21 38.57 -13.70 -38.10
N ILE A 22 37.71 -13.46 -37.11
CA ILE A 22 36.36 -12.92 -37.30
C ILE A 22 36.40 -11.41 -37.08
N ARG A 23 35.96 -10.64 -38.08
CA ARG A 23 35.86 -9.17 -37.97
C ARG A 23 34.54 -8.79 -37.31
N VAL A 24 34.61 -8.22 -36.12
CA VAL A 24 33.45 -7.88 -35.29
C VAL A 24 33.20 -6.38 -35.32
N ILE A 25 31.97 -6.00 -35.64
CA ILE A 25 31.47 -4.63 -35.51
C ILE A 25 30.45 -4.58 -34.37
N THR A 26 30.43 -3.48 -33.63
CA THR A 26 29.57 -3.30 -32.46
C THR A 26 29.12 -1.84 -32.33
N ILE A 27 28.18 -1.59 -31.42
CA ILE A 27 27.69 -0.27 -31.04
C ILE A 27 27.88 -0.10 -29.54
N ASP A 28 28.20 1.12 -29.13
CA ASP A 28 28.32 1.48 -27.72
C ASP A 28 26.93 1.52 -27.07
N HIS A 29 26.64 0.53 -26.24
CA HIS A 29 25.36 0.39 -25.54
C HIS A 29 25.52 -0.46 -24.27
N GLU A 30 25.68 0.22 -23.13
CA GLU A 30 25.75 -0.41 -21.82
C GLU A 30 24.45 -1.20 -21.49
N PRO A 31 24.53 -2.41 -20.90
CA PRO A 31 25.71 -3.16 -20.44
C PRO A 31 26.21 -4.19 -21.49
N PHE A 32 25.65 -4.15 -22.69
CA PHE A 32 25.90 -5.18 -23.69
C PHE A 32 27.32 -5.02 -24.24
N VAL A 33 27.68 -3.80 -24.61
CA VAL A 33 29.04 -3.42 -24.96
C VAL A 33 29.30 -1.99 -24.45
N ASP A 34 30.36 -1.84 -23.66
CA ASP A 34 30.95 -0.55 -23.26
C ASP A 34 32.30 -0.39 -23.95
N ILE A 35 32.51 0.75 -24.61
CA ILE A 35 33.73 1.04 -25.37
C ILE A 35 34.51 2.13 -24.62
N SER A 36 35.42 1.70 -23.75
CA SER A 36 36.34 2.61 -23.07
C SER A 36 37.65 2.73 -23.85
N VAL A 37 38.33 3.86 -23.71
CA VAL A 37 39.69 4.06 -24.27
C VAL A 37 40.66 4.00 -23.11
N ASP A 38 41.58 3.03 -23.13
CA ASP A 38 42.62 2.94 -22.12
C ASP A 38 43.57 4.14 -22.23
N GLU A 39 43.64 4.95 -21.18
CA GLU A 39 44.47 6.17 -21.13
C GLU A 39 45.97 5.86 -21.28
N ALA A 40 46.42 4.66 -20.92
CA ALA A 40 47.83 4.28 -20.96
C ALA A 40 48.31 3.82 -22.34
N THR A 41 47.45 3.12 -23.09
CA THR A 41 47.80 2.51 -24.39
C THR A 41 47.14 3.20 -25.59
N GLY A 42 46.12 4.02 -25.35
CA GLY A 42 45.29 4.62 -26.40
C GLY A 42 44.46 3.59 -27.19
N GLN A 43 44.41 2.34 -26.73
CA GLN A 43 43.66 1.26 -27.38
C GLN A 43 42.21 1.22 -26.84
N LYS A 44 41.25 0.99 -27.74
CA LYS A 44 39.85 0.77 -27.36
C LYS A 44 39.72 -0.57 -26.64
N VAL A 45 39.12 -0.56 -25.46
CA VAL A 45 38.78 -1.73 -24.65
C VAL A 45 37.27 -1.93 -24.75
N TYR A 46 36.89 -3.16 -25.12
CA TYR A 46 35.49 -3.54 -25.30
C TYR A 46 35.03 -4.36 -24.10
N GLU A 47 34.24 -3.81 -23.20
CA GLU A 47 33.68 -4.52 -22.04
C GLU A 47 32.19 -4.75 -22.20
N GLY A 48 31.56 -5.54 -21.33
CA GLY A 48 30.12 -5.84 -21.40
C GLY A 48 29.78 -7.30 -21.68
N MET A 49 28.49 -7.61 -21.54
CA MET A 49 27.96 -8.98 -21.63
C MET A 49 28.22 -9.61 -23.01
N CYS A 50 27.96 -8.88 -24.10
CA CYS A 50 28.16 -9.37 -25.46
C CYS A 50 29.65 -9.53 -25.77
N ALA A 51 30.50 -8.62 -25.27
CA ALA A 51 31.94 -8.69 -25.42
C ALA A 51 32.53 -9.92 -24.69
N GLU A 52 32.04 -10.27 -23.50
CA GLU A 52 32.43 -11.50 -22.81
C GLU A 52 31.87 -12.76 -23.47
N LEU A 53 30.63 -12.72 -23.96
CA LEU A 53 30.02 -13.82 -24.70
C LEU A 53 30.87 -14.23 -25.91
N ILE A 54 31.29 -13.26 -26.73
CA ILE A 54 32.10 -13.55 -27.92
C ILE A 54 33.50 -14.05 -27.56
N ARG A 55 34.11 -13.54 -26.47
CA ARG A 55 35.40 -14.03 -25.97
C ARG A 55 35.32 -15.46 -25.46
N SER A 56 34.22 -15.84 -24.81
CA SER A 56 33.99 -17.21 -24.36
C SER A 56 33.76 -18.16 -25.55
N LEU A 57 33.04 -17.71 -26.58
CA LEU A 57 32.94 -18.44 -27.85
C LEU A 57 34.31 -18.61 -28.53
N ALA A 58 35.11 -17.54 -28.62
CA ALA A 58 36.44 -17.55 -29.22
C ALA A 58 37.37 -18.56 -28.56
N ARG A 59 37.37 -18.64 -27.23
CA ARG A 59 38.17 -19.62 -26.48
C ARG A 59 37.75 -21.06 -26.73
N LYS A 60 36.45 -21.32 -26.90
CA LYS A 60 35.91 -22.67 -27.08
C LYS A 60 36.05 -23.20 -28.50
N GLU A 61 35.77 -22.35 -29.47
CA GLU A 61 35.80 -22.70 -30.90
C GLU A 61 37.15 -22.32 -31.55
N ASN A 62 38.11 -21.82 -30.76
CA ASN A 62 39.49 -21.50 -31.10
C ASN A 62 39.63 -20.53 -32.29
N PHE A 63 38.85 -19.45 -32.32
CA PHE A 63 38.97 -18.37 -33.31
C PHE A 63 39.50 -17.08 -32.68
N THR A 64 39.99 -16.18 -33.53
CA THR A 64 40.55 -14.88 -33.15
C THR A 64 39.56 -13.76 -33.48
N ILE A 65 39.43 -12.79 -32.56
CA ILE A 65 38.52 -11.66 -32.71
C ILE A 65 39.33 -10.45 -33.20
N ASN A 66 38.86 -9.82 -34.27
CA ASN A 66 39.38 -8.53 -34.73
C ASN A 66 38.27 -7.48 -34.65
N TRP A 67 38.43 -6.49 -33.77
CA TRP A 67 37.44 -5.42 -33.59
C TRP A 67 37.60 -4.37 -34.68
N MET A 68 36.49 -3.99 -35.32
CA MET A 68 36.47 -3.01 -36.39
C MET A 68 36.28 -1.60 -35.83
N ASP A 69 37.37 -0.88 -35.59
CA ASP A 69 37.38 0.45 -34.96
C ASP A 69 36.92 1.62 -35.87
N ASN A 70 36.70 1.37 -37.18
CA ASN A 70 36.78 2.37 -38.26
C ASN A 70 35.44 2.84 -38.88
N PHE A 71 34.33 2.78 -38.14
CA PHE A 71 33.09 3.40 -38.61
C PHE A 71 32.94 4.78 -37.95
N ASP A 72 32.75 5.82 -38.77
CA ASP A 72 32.65 7.23 -38.34
C ASP A 72 31.90 7.35 -37.00
N ASP A 73 32.37 8.17 -36.06
CA ASP A 73 31.71 8.41 -34.75
C ASP A 73 30.23 8.85 -34.85
N LYS A 74 29.75 9.17 -36.06
CA LYS A 74 28.33 9.41 -36.37
C LYS A 74 27.47 8.15 -36.50
N LEU A 75 28.09 6.97 -36.68
CA LEU A 75 27.44 5.66 -36.83
C LEU A 75 27.36 4.89 -35.51
N THR A 76 28.01 5.37 -34.45
CA THR A 76 28.07 4.71 -33.14
C THR A 76 27.14 5.35 -32.10
N HIS A 77 26.60 6.55 -32.37
CA HIS A 77 25.70 7.26 -31.46
C HIS A 77 24.32 7.50 -32.09
N GLY A 78 23.32 6.71 -31.69
CA GLY A 78 21.91 6.95 -31.99
C GLY A 78 21.13 5.72 -32.48
N ASN A 79 19.80 5.74 -32.36
CA ASN A 79 18.90 4.69 -32.85
C ASN A 79 18.91 4.52 -34.39
N ASP A 80 19.43 5.50 -35.13
CA ASP A 80 19.50 5.53 -36.60
C ASP A 80 20.81 4.96 -37.18
N SER A 81 21.63 4.31 -36.34
CA SER A 81 22.94 3.73 -36.69
C SER A 81 22.87 2.34 -37.35
N LEU A 82 21.82 1.57 -37.07
CA LEU A 82 21.69 0.18 -37.51
C LEU A 82 21.83 0.00 -39.04
N PRO A 83 21.24 0.86 -39.90
CA PRO A 83 21.39 0.74 -41.35
C PRO A 83 22.85 0.75 -41.81
N GLY A 84 23.71 1.57 -41.19
CA GLY A 84 25.12 1.64 -41.55
C GLY A 84 25.96 0.47 -41.03
N LEU A 85 25.58 -0.11 -39.89
CA LEU A 85 26.19 -1.36 -39.40
C LEU A 85 25.79 -2.55 -40.29
N VAL A 86 24.55 -2.59 -40.76
CA VAL A 86 24.07 -3.59 -41.73
C VAL A 86 24.80 -3.42 -43.06
N GLU A 87 25.00 -2.19 -43.53
CA GLU A 87 25.77 -1.91 -44.75
C GLU A 87 27.23 -2.41 -44.63
N ALA A 88 27.83 -2.34 -43.44
CA ALA A 88 29.17 -2.88 -43.19
C ALA A 88 29.23 -4.40 -43.35
N LEU A 89 28.20 -5.12 -42.88
CA LEU A 89 28.07 -6.56 -43.07
C LEU A 89 27.87 -6.92 -44.56
N ASP A 90 26.99 -6.21 -45.25
CA ASP A 90 26.69 -6.51 -46.65
C ASP A 90 27.89 -6.29 -47.57
N LYS A 91 28.62 -5.18 -47.36
CA LYS A 91 29.88 -4.88 -48.06
C LYS A 91 31.05 -5.79 -47.67
N GLY A 92 30.86 -6.72 -46.72
CA GLY A 92 31.89 -7.65 -46.26
C GLY A 92 33.05 -6.93 -45.56
N ARG A 93 32.79 -5.78 -44.92
CA ARG A 93 33.77 -5.07 -44.08
C ARG A 93 33.84 -5.66 -42.67
N ALA A 94 32.73 -6.23 -42.20
CA ALA A 94 32.65 -7.01 -40.97
C ALA A 94 31.99 -8.36 -41.28
N ASP A 95 32.30 -9.38 -40.46
CA ASP A 95 31.75 -10.73 -40.57
C ASP A 95 30.63 -10.96 -39.56
N LEU A 96 30.68 -10.26 -38.43
CA LEU A 96 29.77 -10.39 -37.29
C LEU A 96 29.38 -9.02 -36.73
N LEU A 97 28.09 -8.79 -36.51
CA LEU A 97 27.54 -7.67 -35.74
C LEU A 97 27.17 -8.14 -34.34
N LEU A 98 27.82 -7.54 -33.35
CA LEU A 98 27.67 -7.84 -31.92
C LEU A 98 26.99 -6.65 -31.23
N ALA A 99 25.68 -6.74 -30.99
CA ALA A 99 24.89 -5.69 -30.33
C ALA A 99 23.56 -6.25 -29.80
N ASP A 100 22.75 -5.42 -29.14
CA ASP A 100 21.40 -5.71 -28.64
C ASP A 100 20.34 -5.67 -29.77
N VAL A 101 20.67 -6.17 -30.96
CA VAL A 101 19.78 -6.09 -32.12
C VAL A 101 18.64 -7.11 -31.99
N PRO A 102 17.37 -6.66 -31.98
CA PRO A 102 16.24 -7.57 -31.90
C PRO A 102 16.06 -8.35 -33.21
N ILE A 103 15.84 -9.66 -33.08
CA ILE A 103 15.44 -10.52 -34.20
C ILE A 103 13.97 -10.20 -34.54
N THR A 104 13.77 -9.43 -35.61
CA THR A 104 12.45 -9.02 -36.11
C THR A 104 12.31 -9.37 -37.59
N SER A 105 11.10 -9.29 -38.14
CA SER A 105 10.89 -9.52 -39.58
C SER A 105 11.67 -8.50 -40.44
N GLU A 106 11.80 -7.25 -39.99
CA GLU A 106 12.49 -6.20 -40.73
C GLU A 106 14.00 -6.41 -40.72
N THR A 107 14.58 -6.67 -39.54
CA THR A 107 16.01 -6.92 -39.40
C THR A 107 16.44 -8.23 -40.04
N SER A 108 15.60 -9.27 -39.97
CA SER A 108 15.84 -10.56 -40.62
C SER A 108 15.73 -10.50 -42.15
N GLN A 109 15.13 -9.46 -42.74
CA GLN A 109 15.21 -9.25 -44.19
C GLN A 109 16.57 -8.71 -44.63
N MET A 110 17.23 -7.94 -43.76
CA MET A 110 18.49 -7.26 -44.08
C MET A 110 19.73 -8.09 -43.74
N MET A 111 19.64 -8.96 -42.72
CA MET A 111 20.75 -9.79 -42.26
C MET A 111 20.26 -11.13 -41.71
N ASP A 112 21.16 -12.10 -41.53
CA ASP A 112 20.85 -13.36 -40.86
C ASP A 112 21.27 -13.32 -39.40
N PHE A 113 20.57 -14.07 -38.55
CA PHE A 113 20.83 -14.08 -37.11
C PHE A 113 21.18 -15.48 -36.62
N SER A 114 22.04 -15.54 -35.59
CA SER A 114 22.13 -16.75 -34.77
C SER A 114 20.82 -17.03 -34.03
N VAL A 115 20.74 -18.20 -33.39
CA VAL A 115 19.75 -18.38 -32.31
C VAL A 115 19.91 -17.26 -31.28
N ALA A 116 18.79 -16.85 -30.69
CA ALA A 116 18.78 -15.79 -29.70
C ALA A 116 19.64 -16.18 -28.49
N TYR A 117 20.58 -15.34 -28.08
CA TYR A 117 21.34 -15.55 -26.85
C TYR A 117 20.54 -15.08 -25.62
N LEU A 118 19.76 -14.01 -25.76
CA LEU A 118 18.90 -13.45 -24.70
C LEU A 118 17.46 -13.24 -25.21
N GLU A 119 16.46 -13.63 -24.43
CA GLU A 119 15.04 -13.41 -24.75
C GLU A 119 14.46 -12.23 -23.95
N THR A 120 13.64 -11.40 -24.59
CA THR A 120 13.05 -10.19 -24.03
C THR A 120 11.64 -9.94 -24.59
N GLY A 121 11.00 -8.86 -24.17
CA GLY A 121 9.71 -8.40 -24.70
C GLY A 121 9.38 -6.99 -24.25
N PHE A 122 8.13 -6.57 -24.47
CA PHE A 122 7.63 -5.26 -24.06
C PHE A 122 6.96 -5.31 -22.69
N SER A 123 7.20 -4.26 -21.91
CA SER A 123 6.61 -3.99 -20.59
C SER A 123 6.32 -2.50 -20.45
N PHE A 124 5.87 -2.10 -19.27
CA PHE A 124 5.72 -0.70 -18.96
C PHE A 124 6.13 -0.40 -17.52
N VAL A 125 6.42 0.88 -17.28
CA VAL A 125 6.83 1.43 -15.98
C VAL A 125 5.78 2.42 -15.52
N THR A 126 5.42 2.34 -14.24
CA THR A 126 4.47 3.25 -13.57
C THR A 126 5.01 3.68 -12.22
N LEU A 127 4.55 4.82 -11.70
CA LEU A 127 4.74 5.16 -10.29
C LEU A 127 4.17 4.06 -9.38
N LYS A 128 4.89 3.70 -8.31
CA LYS A 128 4.42 2.81 -7.24
C LYS A 128 3.19 3.47 -6.59
N GLN A 129 2.00 2.98 -6.90
CA GLN A 129 0.77 3.50 -6.32
C GLN A 129 0.47 2.81 -4.98
N GLU A 130 0.81 3.47 -3.87
CA GLU A 130 0.33 3.09 -2.54
C GLU A 130 -0.98 3.82 -2.24
N SER A 131 -2.12 3.17 -2.54
CA SER A 131 -3.42 3.74 -2.20
C SER A 131 -3.85 3.29 -0.80
N PHE A 132 -3.50 4.07 0.23
CA PHE A 132 -4.08 3.88 1.56
C PHE A 132 -5.39 4.65 1.68
N ASN A 133 -6.51 3.94 1.84
CA ASN A 133 -7.75 4.59 2.20
C ASN A 133 -7.73 4.93 3.70
N THR A 134 -7.68 6.22 4.04
CA THR A 134 -7.71 6.70 5.44
C THR A 134 -8.95 6.23 6.20
N TRP A 135 -10.05 5.97 5.49
CA TRP A 135 -11.34 5.53 6.05
C TRP A 135 -11.61 4.04 5.80
N ALA A 136 -10.57 3.24 5.54
CA ALA A 136 -10.69 1.81 5.24
C ALA A 136 -11.51 1.02 6.29
N PHE A 137 -11.52 1.46 7.56
CA PHE A 137 -12.32 0.83 8.62
C PHE A 137 -13.83 0.96 8.41
N LEU A 138 -14.33 1.88 7.58
CA LEU A 138 -15.77 1.98 7.26
C LEU A 138 -16.19 1.05 6.12
N GLU A 139 -15.25 0.57 5.29
CA GLU A 139 -15.53 -0.27 4.13
C GLU A 139 -16.14 -1.66 4.39
N PRO A 140 -15.95 -2.32 5.55
CA PRO A 140 -16.51 -3.66 5.78
C PRO A 140 -18.03 -3.72 5.68
N PHE A 141 -18.73 -2.58 5.83
CA PHE A 141 -20.17 -2.45 5.64
C PHE A 141 -20.50 -1.38 4.60
N ASP A 142 -21.53 -1.65 3.80
CA ASP A 142 -22.09 -0.65 2.88
C ASP A 142 -22.63 0.55 3.67
N THR A 143 -22.43 1.76 3.15
CA THR A 143 -23.04 3.01 3.61
C THR A 143 -24.53 2.88 3.93
N ARG A 144 -25.29 2.12 3.15
CA ARG A 144 -26.72 1.88 3.41
C ARG A 144 -26.94 1.11 4.71
N LEU A 145 -26.13 0.10 4.98
CA LEU A 145 -26.20 -0.68 6.22
C LEU A 145 -25.83 0.17 7.43
N TRP A 146 -24.81 1.03 7.31
CA TRP A 146 -24.47 2.00 8.35
C TRP A 146 -25.64 2.91 8.72
N LEU A 147 -26.38 3.41 7.72
CA LEU A 147 -27.58 4.21 7.95
C LEU A 147 -28.68 3.40 8.65
N TYR A 148 -28.92 2.15 8.24
CA TYR A 148 -29.89 1.28 8.93
C TYR A 148 -29.53 1.04 10.40
N ILE A 149 -28.25 0.81 10.71
CA ILE A 149 -27.78 0.67 12.11
C ILE A 149 -28.05 1.97 12.88
N PHE A 150 -27.65 3.12 12.34
CA PHE A 150 -27.85 4.44 12.96
C PHE A 150 -29.34 4.71 13.29
N PHE A 151 -30.23 4.52 12.32
CA PHE A 151 -31.66 4.74 12.55
C PHE A 151 -32.27 3.73 13.51
N THR A 152 -31.81 2.47 13.49
CA THR A 152 -32.28 1.44 14.42
C THR A 152 -31.88 1.77 15.86
N VAL A 153 -30.66 2.26 16.11
CA VAL A 153 -30.22 2.70 17.44
C VAL A 153 -31.13 3.80 17.99
N ILE A 154 -31.45 4.79 17.15
CA ILE A 154 -32.36 5.89 17.53
C ILE A 154 -33.76 5.35 17.81
N LEU A 155 -34.29 4.47 16.96
CA LEU A 155 -35.61 3.89 17.13
C LEU A 155 -35.74 3.08 18.42
N VAL A 156 -34.75 2.24 18.73
CA VAL A 156 -34.70 1.47 19.98
C VAL A 156 -34.60 2.40 21.19
N SER A 157 -33.79 3.45 21.10
CA SER A 157 -33.66 4.46 22.17
C SER A 157 -34.97 5.20 22.43
N LEU A 158 -35.69 5.60 21.37
CA LEU A 158 -37.01 6.22 21.47
C LEU A 158 -38.03 5.26 22.05
N PHE A 159 -38.00 3.99 21.66
CA PHE A 159 -38.86 2.97 22.25
C PHE A 159 -38.57 2.77 23.74
N MET A 160 -37.30 2.75 24.16
CA MET A 160 -36.92 2.68 25.57
C MET A 160 -37.45 3.86 26.37
N PHE A 161 -37.31 5.07 25.82
CA PHE A 161 -37.90 6.28 26.40
C PHE A 161 -39.42 6.12 26.55
N ILE A 162 -40.14 5.83 25.46
CA ILE A 162 -41.62 5.70 25.46
C ILE A 162 -42.09 4.59 26.41
N SER A 163 -41.42 3.44 26.41
CA SER A 163 -41.78 2.31 27.27
C SER A 163 -41.63 2.64 28.75
N ASN A 164 -40.68 3.50 29.12
CA ASN A 164 -40.55 4.01 30.48
C ASN A 164 -41.74 4.90 30.88
N PHE A 165 -42.28 5.72 29.97
CA PHE A 165 -43.45 6.57 30.25
C PHE A 165 -44.76 5.79 30.31
N ILE A 166 -44.96 4.83 29.40
CA ILE A 166 -46.22 4.09 29.28
C ILE A 166 -46.30 2.96 30.31
N SER A 167 -45.17 2.35 30.69
CA SER A 167 -45.19 1.20 31.59
C SER A 167 -45.59 1.60 33.01
N PRO A 168 -46.53 0.87 33.64
CA PRO A 168 -46.88 1.08 35.05
C PRO A 168 -45.71 0.79 36.01
N TYR A 169 -44.69 0.06 35.53
CA TYR A 169 -43.47 -0.27 36.28
C TYR A 169 -42.31 0.72 36.02
N GLY A 170 -42.54 1.74 35.18
CA GLY A 170 -41.56 2.77 34.81
C GLY A 170 -41.80 4.09 35.55
N TYR A 171 -42.14 5.13 34.81
CA TYR A 171 -42.26 6.52 35.28
C TYR A 171 -43.32 6.71 36.39
N TYR A 172 -44.45 6.01 36.31
CA TYR A 172 -45.59 6.15 37.24
C TYR A 172 -45.63 5.08 38.34
N ARG A 173 -44.46 4.66 38.85
CA ARG A 173 -44.35 3.64 39.91
C ARG A 173 -45.22 3.90 41.15
N ASP A 174 -45.68 5.13 41.36
CA ASP A 174 -46.57 5.55 42.46
C ASP A 174 -47.89 4.77 42.56
N PHE A 175 -48.41 4.17 41.47
CA PHE A 175 -49.65 3.38 41.51
C PHE A 175 -49.46 1.95 42.05
N TYR A 176 -48.22 1.45 42.11
CA TYR A 176 -47.90 0.13 42.67
C TYR A 176 -47.04 0.31 43.93
N LYS A 177 -47.58 1.00 44.93
CA LYS A 177 -47.04 0.88 46.29
C LYS A 177 -47.06 -0.60 46.68
N PRO A 178 -45.94 -1.20 47.13
CA PRO A 178 -46.05 -2.46 47.83
C PRO A 178 -46.96 -2.20 49.04
N THR A 179 -48.02 -2.99 49.15
CA THR A 179 -48.69 -3.21 50.43
C THR A 179 -47.59 -3.51 51.45
N VAL A 180 -47.34 -2.56 52.35
CA VAL A 180 -46.35 -2.69 53.42
C VAL A 180 -46.79 -3.86 54.29
N ARG A 181 -46.27 -5.05 54.00
CA ARG A 181 -46.43 -6.25 54.81
C ARG A 181 -45.08 -6.64 55.40
N HIS A 182 -44.44 -5.68 56.06
CA HIS A 182 -43.41 -5.93 57.07
C HIS A 182 -43.60 -4.90 58.19
N ARG A 183 -44.69 -5.09 58.94
CA ARG A 183 -44.62 -4.85 60.37
C ARG A 183 -43.77 -5.99 60.94
N ASP A 184 -42.78 -5.63 61.73
CA ASP A 184 -42.20 -6.42 62.83
C ASP A 184 -40.68 -6.60 62.75
N ARG A 185 -40.05 -6.18 63.86
CA ARG A 185 -38.64 -6.29 64.26
C ARG A 185 -37.70 -5.21 63.74
N ILE A 186 -37.88 -3.98 64.23
CA ILE A 186 -36.91 -3.23 65.05
C ILE A 186 -37.74 -2.12 65.71
N ALA A 187 -38.34 -2.42 66.85
CA ALA A 187 -38.83 -1.41 67.78
C ALA A 187 -37.78 -1.33 68.89
N THR A 188 -36.75 -0.50 68.68
CA THR A 188 -35.91 -0.03 69.79
C THR A 188 -35.79 1.48 69.66
N ASN A 189 -36.55 2.17 70.51
CA ASN A 189 -36.39 3.53 71.03
C ASN A 189 -35.68 4.55 70.12
N THR A 190 -36.02 4.58 68.84
CA THR A 190 -35.63 5.62 67.89
C THR A 190 -36.88 6.41 67.59
N ASP A 191 -36.80 7.72 67.76
CA ASP A 191 -37.92 8.64 67.54
C ASP A 191 -38.63 8.28 66.25
N GLU A 192 -39.92 7.99 66.37
CA GLU A 192 -40.83 7.60 65.27
C GLU A 192 -40.76 8.62 64.10
N ARG A 193 -40.40 9.88 64.43
CA ARG A 193 -40.12 10.97 63.50
C ARG A 193 -38.87 10.76 62.62
N ILE A 194 -37.80 10.18 63.17
CA ILE A 194 -36.55 9.92 62.43
C ILE A 194 -36.77 8.77 61.44
N LEU A 195 -37.46 7.69 61.87
CA LEU A 195 -37.81 6.58 60.99
C LEU A 195 -38.75 7.04 59.85
N ALA A 196 -39.77 7.84 60.16
CA ALA A 196 -40.65 8.44 59.15
C ALA A 196 -39.90 9.36 58.18
N ALA A 197 -38.97 10.18 58.69
CA ALA A 197 -38.14 11.07 57.86
C ALA A 197 -37.19 10.27 56.94
N VAL A 198 -36.53 9.23 57.45
CA VAL A 198 -35.65 8.35 56.66
C VAL A 198 -36.45 7.60 55.59
N GLN A 199 -37.65 7.11 55.92
CA GLN A 199 -38.50 6.40 54.97
C GLN A 199 -39.07 7.32 53.88
N SER A 200 -39.46 8.55 54.24
CA SER A 200 -39.85 9.58 53.27
C SER A 200 -38.69 10.01 52.37
N GLY A 201 -37.48 10.10 52.93
CA GLY A 201 -36.25 10.40 52.19
C GLY A 201 -35.86 9.31 51.19
N LEU A 202 -35.90 8.04 51.61
CA LEU A 202 -35.64 6.89 50.73
C LEU A 202 -36.68 6.78 49.60
N ALA A 203 -37.97 6.98 49.91
CA ALA A 203 -39.03 6.98 48.91
C ALA A 203 -38.88 8.14 47.90
N SER A 204 -38.53 9.34 48.37
CA SER A 204 -38.26 10.50 47.50
C SER A 204 -37.05 10.28 46.59
N LYS A 205 -36.01 9.61 47.11
CA LYS A 205 -34.81 9.24 46.34
C LYS A 205 -35.11 8.18 45.28
N GLU A 206 -35.84 7.13 45.64
CA GLU A 206 -36.25 6.09 44.68
C GLU A 206 -37.14 6.64 43.56
N LEU A 207 -38.01 7.60 43.87
CA LEU A 207 -38.86 8.28 42.89
C LEU A 207 -38.03 9.15 41.95
N GLN A 208 -37.05 9.88 42.49
CA GLN A 208 -36.13 10.70 41.70
C GLN A 208 -35.25 9.84 40.78
N ASP A 209 -34.76 8.70 41.29
CA ASP A 209 -34.02 7.71 40.50
C ASP A 209 -34.90 7.07 39.41
N SER A 210 -36.19 6.79 39.68
CA SER A 210 -37.13 6.27 38.68
C SER A 210 -37.39 7.28 37.55
N ARG A 211 -37.54 8.57 37.87
CA ARG A 211 -37.74 9.63 36.87
C ARG A 211 -36.47 9.87 36.02
N ALA A 212 -35.29 9.60 36.60
CA ALA A 212 -34.01 9.73 35.92
C ALA A 212 -33.58 8.47 35.13
N ALA A 213 -34.21 7.31 35.40
CA ALA A 213 -33.77 6.01 34.89
C ALA A 213 -33.76 5.89 33.34
N MET A 214 -34.65 6.58 32.63
CA MET A 214 -34.69 6.64 31.15
C MET A 214 -35.26 7.97 30.66
N SER A 215 -34.55 9.07 30.88
CA SER A 215 -34.80 10.34 30.17
C SER A 215 -34.39 10.20 28.70
N LEU A 216 -34.82 11.13 27.82
CA LEU A 216 -34.52 11.05 26.38
C LEU A 216 -32.99 10.99 26.11
N SER A 217 -32.21 11.81 26.81
CA SER A 217 -30.75 11.81 26.70
C SER A 217 -30.14 10.50 27.19
N ASN A 218 -30.62 9.98 28.31
CA ASN A 218 -30.12 8.74 28.91
C ASN A 218 -30.50 7.53 28.04
N ALA A 219 -31.67 7.55 27.41
CA ALA A 219 -32.12 6.51 26.49
C ALA A 219 -31.31 6.50 25.19
N LEU A 220 -31.00 7.68 24.62
CA LEU A 220 -30.13 7.79 23.45
C LEU A 220 -28.71 7.32 23.75
N PHE A 221 -28.14 7.73 24.89
CA PHE A 221 -26.83 7.24 25.33
C PHE A 221 -26.86 5.72 25.58
N TRP A 222 -27.93 5.21 26.20
CA TRP A 222 -28.12 3.78 26.45
C TRP A 222 -28.15 2.97 25.15
N GLY A 223 -28.85 3.45 24.11
CA GLY A 223 -28.89 2.77 22.81
C GLY A 223 -27.52 2.66 22.15
N TRP A 224 -26.75 3.75 22.14
CA TRP A 224 -25.39 3.77 21.60
C TRP A 224 -24.41 2.90 22.41
N ALA A 225 -24.43 3.02 23.73
CA ALA A 225 -23.56 2.24 24.62
C ALA A 225 -23.83 0.73 24.51
N GLY A 226 -25.11 0.34 24.34
CA GLY A 226 -25.51 -1.04 24.16
C GLY A 226 -24.96 -1.72 22.90
N LEU A 227 -24.65 -0.95 21.84
CA LEU A 227 -24.01 -1.48 20.63
C LEU A 227 -22.55 -1.90 20.88
N PHE A 228 -21.85 -1.18 21.75
CA PHE A 228 -20.42 -1.38 22.04
C PHE A 228 -20.15 -2.17 23.31
N TRP A 229 -21.13 -2.95 23.79
CA TRP A 229 -21.03 -3.72 25.03
C TRP A 229 -20.72 -2.89 26.28
N GLN A 230 -20.95 -1.58 26.24
CA GLN A 230 -20.80 -0.71 27.39
C GLN A 230 -22.12 -0.68 28.15
N SER A 231 -22.09 -1.08 29.42
CA SER A 231 -23.27 -1.06 30.28
C SER A 231 -23.53 0.36 30.78
N PRO A 232 -24.69 0.97 30.47
CA PRO A 232 -25.02 2.30 30.97
C PRO A 232 -25.32 2.26 32.46
N GLU A 233 -25.06 3.37 33.18
CA GLU A 233 -25.31 3.48 34.62
C GLU A 233 -26.80 3.28 34.99
N THR A 234 -27.70 3.54 34.04
CA THR A 234 -29.14 3.39 34.21
C THR A 234 -29.68 2.17 33.48
N VAL A 235 -30.31 1.26 34.23
CA VAL A 235 -30.88 0.02 33.70
C VAL A 235 -32.41 0.09 33.56
N PRO A 236 -32.99 -0.49 32.49
CA PRO A 236 -34.44 -0.54 32.31
C PRO A 236 -35.12 -1.36 33.40
N ARG A 237 -36.12 -0.77 34.06
CA ARG A 237 -36.85 -1.41 35.17
C ARG A 237 -38.06 -2.22 34.71
N ALA A 238 -38.78 -1.77 33.68
CA ALA A 238 -39.99 -2.42 33.20
C ALA A 238 -39.71 -3.73 32.45
N PRO A 239 -40.57 -4.76 32.56
CA PRO A 239 -40.36 -6.05 31.89
C PRO A 239 -40.31 -5.94 30.37
N SER A 240 -41.15 -5.09 29.76
CA SER A 240 -41.12 -4.81 28.31
C SER A 240 -39.77 -4.24 27.87
N SER A 241 -39.27 -3.24 28.58
CA SER A 241 -37.95 -2.64 28.31
C SER A 241 -36.80 -3.62 28.53
N ARG A 242 -36.93 -4.59 29.43
CA ARG A 242 -35.91 -5.64 29.62
C ARG A 242 -35.86 -6.62 28.46
N ILE A 243 -37.02 -7.03 27.93
CA ILE A 243 -37.08 -7.90 26.74
C ILE A 243 -36.43 -7.19 25.54
N THR A 244 -36.80 -5.93 25.31
CA THR A 244 -36.18 -5.12 24.25
C THR A 244 -34.67 -4.96 24.46
N ALA A 245 -34.21 -4.79 25.70
CA ALA A 245 -32.78 -4.69 26.02
C ALA A 245 -32.02 -5.98 25.68
N ILE A 246 -32.58 -7.13 26.04
CA ILE A 246 -31.98 -8.44 25.74
C ILE A 246 -31.84 -8.62 24.22
N LEU A 247 -32.91 -8.35 23.47
CA LEU A 247 -32.88 -8.44 22.01
C LEU A 247 -31.92 -7.42 21.37
N TRP A 248 -31.86 -6.20 21.91
CA TRP A 248 -30.93 -5.18 21.44
C TRP A 248 -29.48 -5.57 21.66
N TYR A 249 -29.13 -6.10 22.84
CA TYR A 249 -27.79 -6.59 23.11
C TYR A 249 -27.43 -7.79 22.22
N ALA A 250 -28.35 -8.73 22.01
CA ALA A 250 -28.16 -9.85 21.08
C ALA A 250 -27.86 -9.35 19.66
N ALA A 251 -28.62 -8.37 19.16
CA ALA A 251 -28.37 -7.75 17.86
C ALA A 251 -27.01 -7.02 17.82
N GLY A 252 -26.65 -6.29 18.89
CA GLY A 252 -25.36 -5.62 19.02
C GLY A 252 -24.18 -6.59 18.95
N VAL A 253 -24.26 -7.74 19.63
CA VAL A 253 -23.26 -8.82 19.53
C VAL A 253 -23.06 -9.23 18.09
N THR A 254 -24.15 -9.52 17.38
CA THR A 254 -24.10 -10.01 16.00
C THR A 254 -23.53 -8.95 15.07
N ILE A 255 -23.96 -7.69 15.18
CA ILE A 255 -23.45 -6.59 14.34
C ILE A 255 -21.94 -6.41 14.52
N VAL A 256 -21.47 -6.35 15.77
CA VAL A 256 -20.03 -6.19 16.06
C VAL A 256 -19.24 -7.41 15.59
N ALA A 257 -19.73 -8.63 15.85
CA ALA A 257 -19.08 -9.86 15.41
C ALA A 257 -18.95 -9.91 13.87
N SER A 258 -20.03 -9.61 13.13
CA SER A 258 -20.01 -9.56 11.67
C SER A 258 -19.07 -8.47 11.14
N TYR A 259 -19.03 -7.30 11.79
CA TYR A 259 -18.09 -6.24 11.43
C TYR A 259 -16.65 -6.71 11.61
N THR A 260 -16.31 -7.31 12.76
CA THR A 260 -14.95 -7.81 13.02
C THR A 260 -14.53 -8.91 12.05
N ALA A 261 -15.42 -9.84 11.70
CA ALA A 261 -15.15 -10.90 10.73
C ALA A 261 -14.90 -10.34 9.32
N ASN A 262 -15.71 -9.37 8.89
CA ASN A 262 -15.57 -8.74 7.58
C ASN A 262 -14.33 -7.82 7.52
N LEU A 263 -14.00 -7.12 8.60
CA LEU A 263 -12.79 -6.31 8.69
C LEU A 263 -11.53 -7.18 8.60
N VAL A 264 -11.47 -8.31 9.33
CA VAL A 264 -10.35 -9.25 9.22
C VAL A 264 -10.24 -9.79 7.80
N THR A 265 -11.36 -10.22 7.22
CA THR A 265 -11.40 -10.69 5.82
C THR A 265 -10.91 -9.62 4.85
N PHE A 266 -11.29 -8.36 5.06
CA PHE A 266 -10.85 -7.23 4.25
C PHE A 266 -9.36 -6.92 4.43
N LEU A 267 -8.82 -7.06 5.65
CA LEU A 267 -7.39 -6.88 5.90
C LEU A 267 -6.55 -8.01 5.31
N THR A 268 -7.08 -9.24 5.28
CA THR A 268 -6.42 -10.40 4.65
C THR A 268 -6.55 -10.38 3.13
N VAL A 269 -7.72 -9.98 2.63
CA VAL A 269 -8.01 -9.76 1.22
C VAL A 269 -7.88 -8.27 1.00
N ARG A 270 -6.66 -7.74 1.14
CA ARG A 270 -6.39 -6.39 0.66
C ARG A 270 -6.89 -6.38 -0.77
N LYS A 271 -7.97 -5.63 -1.05
CA LYS A 271 -8.49 -5.47 -2.41
C LYS A 271 -7.31 -4.94 -3.22
N GLN A 272 -6.66 -5.86 -3.91
CA GLN A 272 -5.66 -5.56 -4.88
C GLN A 272 -6.44 -4.78 -5.92
N GLN A 273 -6.33 -3.45 -5.84
CA GLN A 273 -6.54 -2.61 -7.01
C GLN A 273 -5.88 -3.37 -8.15
N VAL A 274 -6.67 -3.79 -9.15
CA VAL A 274 -6.21 -4.73 -10.18
C VAL A 274 -4.82 -4.29 -10.60
N PRO A 275 -3.79 -5.10 -10.32
CA PRO A 275 -2.45 -4.60 -10.35
C PRO A 275 -2.14 -4.22 -11.81
N LEU A 276 -1.47 -3.08 -11.97
CA LEU A 276 -1.02 -2.58 -13.27
C LEU A 276 0.19 -3.38 -13.74
N ASP A 277 0.06 -4.70 -13.78
CA ASP A 277 1.11 -5.61 -14.21
C ASP A 277 0.88 -6.08 -15.65
N THR A 278 -0.33 -5.91 -16.19
CA THR A 278 -0.69 -6.39 -17.55
C THR A 278 -1.28 -5.28 -18.41
N PHE A 279 -1.03 -5.34 -19.73
CA PHE A 279 -1.56 -4.38 -20.71
C PHE A 279 -3.10 -4.27 -20.75
N PRO A 280 -3.88 -5.37 -20.61
CA PRO A 280 -5.34 -5.26 -20.49
C PRO A 280 -5.76 -4.43 -19.27
N ASN A 281 -5.12 -4.66 -18.13
CA ASN A 281 -5.40 -3.91 -16.90
C ASN A 281 -4.99 -2.44 -17.04
N LEU A 282 -3.86 -2.16 -17.69
CA LEU A 282 -3.41 -0.81 -17.99
C LEU A 282 -4.43 -0.06 -18.85
N ARG A 283 -4.96 -0.70 -19.90
CA ARG A 283 -6.00 -0.11 -20.74
C ARG A 283 -7.31 0.11 -19.98
N ALA A 284 -7.72 -0.82 -19.11
CA ALA A 284 -8.88 -0.63 -18.24
C ALA A 284 -8.67 0.52 -17.23
N ALA A 285 -7.43 0.73 -16.77
CA ALA A 285 -7.07 1.83 -15.88
C ALA A 285 -7.20 3.21 -16.55
N ARG A 286 -7.04 3.31 -17.87
CA ARG A 286 -7.37 4.53 -18.63
C ARG A 286 -8.80 4.99 -18.38
N PHE A 287 -9.77 4.08 -18.53
CA PHE A 287 -11.19 4.42 -18.39
C PHE A 287 -11.64 4.61 -16.94
N SER A 288 -11.06 3.85 -16.00
CA SER A 288 -11.47 3.89 -14.59
C SER A 288 -10.73 4.94 -13.76
N ARG A 289 -9.45 5.20 -14.05
CA ARG A 289 -8.56 6.09 -13.26
C ARG A 289 -8.02 7.29 -14.04
N GLY A 290 -8.33 7.40 -15.34
CA GLY A 290 -7.75 8.44 -16.20
C GLY A 290 -6.25 8.23 -16.47
N PHE A 291 -5.77 6.98 -16.41
CA PHE A 291 -4.36 6.66 -16.64
C PHE A 291 -3.98 6.90 -18.11
N LYS A 292 -2.87 7.59 -18.34
CA LYS A 292 -2.29 7.79 -19.67
C LYS A 292 -1.21 6.75 -19.92
N TYR A 293 -0.90 6.47 -21.17
CA TYR A 293 0.21 5.59 -21.52
C TYR A 293 0.79 5.98 -22.86
N GLY A 294 2.05 5.66 -23.09
CA GLY A 294 2.70 5.95 -24.37
C GLY A 294 4.11 5.39 -24.46
N PHE A 295 4.68 5.55 -25.65
CA PHE A 295 5.99 5.05 -26.04
C PHE A 295 6.76 6.14 -26.78
N VAL A 296 8.03 5.87 -27.06
CA VAL A 296 8.87 6.78 -27.85
C VAL A 296 8.39 6.81 -29.31
N GLU A 297 8.32 8.01 -29.89
CA GLU A 297 7.95 8.20 -31.30
C GLU A 297 8.91 7.49 -32.24
N HIS A 298 8.38 6.90 -33.31
CA HIS A 298 9.08 6.13 -34.33
C HIS A 298 9.88 4.93 -33.79
N SER A 299 9.60 4.50 -32.56
CA SER A 299 10.29 3.39 -31.93
C SER A 299 9.84 2.02 -32.45
N ALA A 300 10.66 1.00 -32.19
CA ALA A 300 10.26 -0.39 -32.45
C ALA A 300 9.00 -0.80 -31.66
N VAL A 301 8.74 -0.17 -30.51
CA VAL A 301 7.54 -0.41 -29.70
C VAL A 301 6.30 0.05 -30.46
N GLU A 302 6.30 1.28 -30.99
CA GLU A 302 5.19 1.81 -31.79
C GLU A 302 4.89 0.89 -32.97
N ARG A 303 5.91 0.58 -33.78
CA ARG A 303 5.76 -0.30 -34.95
C ARG A 303 5.19 -1.66 -34.57
N TYR A 304 5.61 -2.24 -33.46
CA TYR A 304 5.10 -3.52 -33.00
C TYR A 304 3.63 -3.44 -32.55
N PHE A 305 3.27 -2.44 -31.74
CA PHE A 305 1.91 -2.32 -31.20
C PHE A 305 0.89 -2.00 -32.30
N CYS A 306 1.26 -1.17 -33.26
CA CYS A 306 0.36 -0.78 -34.35
C CYS A 306 0.17 -1.89 -35.41
N HIS A 307 1.20 -2.71 -35.67
CA HIS A 307 1.11 -3.83 -36.62
C HIS A 307 0.75 -5.18 -36.00
N SER A 308 0.76 -5.31 -34.66
CA SER A 308 0.39 -6.54 -33.96
C SER A 308 -1.01 -7.01 -34.34
N THR A 309 -1.26 -8.32 -34.40
CA THR A 309 -2.60 -8.88 -34.62
C THR A 309 -3.50 -8.82 -33.38
N ASP A 310 -2.91 -8.64 -32.20
CA ASP A 310 -3.64 -8.57 -30.92
C ASP A 310 -4.49 -7.30 -30.84
N GLU A 311 -5.79 -7.49 -30.62
CA GLU A 311 -6.76 -6.39 -30.55
C GLU A 311 -6.44 -5.40 -29.41
N ILE A 312 -5.92 -5.87 -28.28
CA ILE A 312 -5.60 -5.02 -27.13
C ILE A 312 -4.43 -4.09 -27.49
N LEU A 313 -3.41 -4.61 -28.17
CA LEU A 313 -2.22 -3.84 -28.55
C LEU A 313 -2.51 -2.85 -29.67
N LYS A 314 -3.29 -3.26 -30.68
CA LYS A 314 -3.77 -2.36 -31.74
C LYS A 314 -4.56 -1.20 -31.15
N ASN A 315 -5.46 -1.52 -30.22
CA ASN A 315 -6.25 -0.52 -29.56
C ASN A 315 -5.38 0.43 -28.73
N ILE A 316 -4.36 -0.07 -28.01
CA ILE A 316 -3.39 0.78 -27.30
C ILE A 316 -2.67 1.73 -28.28
N CYS A 317 -2.21 1.24 -29.44
CA CYS A 317 -1.60 2.11 -30.45
C CYS A 317 -2.58 3.19 -30.94
N ARG A 318 -3.83 2.81 -31.27
CA ARG A 318 -4.86 3.78 -31.69
C ARG A 318 -5.13 4.82 -30.59
N ASP A 319 -5.26 4.34 -29.36
CA ASP A 319 -5.52 5.12 -28.15
C ASP A 319 -4.41 6.16 -27.88
N VAL A 320 -3.15 5.86 -28.25
CA VAL A 320 -1.99 6.77 -28.18
C VAL A 320 -1.97 7.72 -29.39
N THR A 321 -2.19 7.19 -30.59
CA THR A 321 -2.16 7.95 -31.86
C THR A 321 -3.26 9.01 -31.93
N GLU A 322 -4.46 8.71 -31.41
CA GLU A 322 -5.57 9.67 -31.33
C GLU A 322 -5.29 10.81 -30.35
N ALA A 323 -4.48 10.56 -29.32
CA ALA A 323 -4.22 11.52 -28.26
C ALA A 323 -3.03 12.45 -28.57
N ASP A 324 -2.12 12.03 -29.45
CA ASP A 324 -0.86 12.67 -29.93
C ASP A 324 0.10 13.13 -28.81
N GLN A 325 -0.39 13.85 -27.81
CA GLN A 325 0.33 14.29 -26.61
C GLN A 325 0.88 13.15 -25.72
N TRP A 326 0.45 11.91 -25.93
CA TRP A 326 0.80 10.77 -25.09
C TRP A 326 2.11 10.12 -25.49
N THR A 327 2.60 10.37 -26.69
CA THR A 327 3.94 9.95 -27.11
C THR A 327 5.02 10.81 -26.46
N VAL A 328 6.25 10.29 -26.46
CA VAL A 328 7.42 11.00 -25.93
C VAL A 328 8.56 10.98 -26.96
N GLY A 329 9.34 12.05 -27.03
CA GLY A 329 10.48 12.11 -27.95
C GLY A 329 11.72 11.34 -27.48
N ASN A 330 11.87 11.13 -26.16
CA ASN A 330 13.01 10.43 -25.58
C ASN A 330 12.60 9.60 -24.37
N THR A 331 13.33 8.52 -24.12
CA THR A 331 13.20 7.67 -22.94
C THR A 331 13.25 8.45 -21.64
N LYS A 332 14.20 9.38 -21.48
CA LYS A 332 14.33 10.18 -20.25
C LYS A 332 13.07 11.00 -19.95
N GLU A 333 12.42 11.51 -20.99
CA GLU A 333 11.15 12.22 -20.87
C GLU A 333 10.00 11.27 -20.50
N GLY A 334 9.97 10.07 -21.08
CA GLY A 334 9.03 9.01 -20.71
C GLY A 334 9.10 8.64 -19.22
N LEU A 335 10.31 8.52 -18.68
CA LEU A 335 10.54 8.25 -17.25
C LEU A 335 10.10 9.41 -16.36
N ARG A 336 10.43 10.65 -16.75
CA ARG A 336 10.03 11.84 -16.03
C ARG A 336 8.50 11.95 -15.92
N ARG A 337 7.79 11.74 -17.03
CA ARG A 337 6.31 11.74 -17.05
C ARG A 337 5.71 10.63 -16.21
N ALA A 338 6.32 9.44 -16.19
CA ALA A 338 5.85 8.34 -15.35
C ALA A 338 5.96 8.64 -13.84
N ARG A 339 6.85 9.56 -13.43
CA ARG A 339 6.97 10.02 -12.04
C ARG A 339 5.98 11.14 -11.69
N GLU A 340 5.82 12.11 -12.59
CA GLU A 340 5.04 13.33 -12.31
C GLU A 340 3.54 13.15 -12.61
N GLU A 341 3.19 12.33 -13.59
CA GLU A 341 1.83 12.10 -14.04
C GLU A 341 1.37 10.66 -13.77
N ASN A 342 0.05 10.43 -13.79
CA ASN A 342 -0.52 9.07 -13.88
C ASN A 342 -0.31 8.51 -15.30
N TYR A 343 0.95 8.28 -15.66
CA TYR A 343 1.41 7.88 -16.98
C TYR A 343 2.19 6.56 -16.91
N ALA A 344 1.86 5.61 -17.78
CA ALA A 344 2.64 4.39 -17.99
C ALA A 344 3.54 4.53 -19.21
N PHE A 345 4.84 4.45 -19.00
CA PHE A 345 5.80 4.44 -20.09
C PHE A 345 6.02 3.02 -20.59
N ILE A 346 5.62 2.74 -21.83
CA ILE A 346 5.74 1.42 -22.48
C ILE A 346 7.11 1.34 -23.16
N SER A 347 7.87 0.29 -22.84
CA SER A 347 9.24 0.11 -23.31
C SER A 347 9.71 -1.35 -23.35
N ARG A 348 10.95 -1.60 -23.79
CA ARG A 348 11.52 -2.95 -23.99
C ARG A 348 12.12 -3.58 -22.71
N GLN A 349 11.32 -4.28 -21.90
CA GLN A 349 11.74 -5.43 -21.09
C GLN A 349 13.18 -5.40 -20.56
N ARG A 350 14.04 -6.14 -21.25
CA ARG A 350 15.40 -6.44 -20.77
C ARG A 350 16.49 -5.46 -21.17
N VAL A 351 16.33 -4.64 -22.22
CA VAL A 351 17.25 -3.49 -22.43
C VAL A 351 17.02 -2.46 -21.33
N TYR A 352 15.76 -2.37 -20.90
CA TYR A 352 15.34 -1.48 -19.85
C TYR A 352 15.52 -2.07 -18.45
N HIS A 353 15.50 -3.40 -18.22
CA HIS A 353 15.94 -3.94 -16.93
C HIS A 353 17.31 -3.39 -16.57
N ILE A 354 18.23 -3.26 -17.53
CA ILE A 354 19.56 -2.77 -17.20
C ILE A 354 19.58 -1.25 -16.95
N LEU A 355 19.05 -0.45 -17.88
CA LEU A 355 19.09 1.02 -17.73
C LEU A 355 18.09 1.56 -16.71
N LEU A 356 16.87 1.03 -16.67
CA LEU A 356 15.85 1.46 -15.71
C LEU A 356 16.12 0.90 -14.32
N GLU A 357 16.56 -0.35 -14.11
CA GLU A 357 16.91 -0.80 -12.76
C GLU A 357 18.14 -0.07 -12.26
N HIS A 358 19.18 0.11 -13.09
CA HIS A 358 20.31 0.95 -12.71
C HIS A 358 19.86 2.37 -12.37
N ILE A 359 19.09 3.07 -13.23
CA ILE A 359 18.59 4.43 -12.96
C ILE A 359 17.62 4.48 -11.77
N ILE A 360 16.73 3.49 -11.59
CA ILE A 360 15.78 3.42 -10.46
C ILE A 360 16.52 3.11 -9.16
N SER A 361 17.56 2.27 -9.21
CA SER A 361 18.25 1.76 -8.03
C SER A 361 19.44 2.62 -7.57
N THR A 362 20.06 3.38 -8.47
CA THR A 362 21.13 4.34 -8.14
C THR A 362 20.63 5.77 -7.91
N HIS A 363 19.54 6.20 -8.55
CA HIS A 363 18.96 7.52 -8.30
C HIS A 363 17.79 7.47 -7.32
N GLU A 364 17.95 8.11 -6.16
CA GLU A 364 16.82 8.51 -5.32
C GLU A 364 15.91 9.49 -6.08
N PRO A 365 14.56 9.34 -6.00
CA PRO A 365 13.79 8.36 -5.22
C PRO A 365 13.40 7.06 -5.97
N CYS A 366 13.25 5.96 -5.22
CA CYS A 366 12.81 4.62 -5.70
C CYS A 366 11.29 4.55 -5.91
N ASP A 367 10.75 5.45 -6.72
CA ASP A 367 9.30 5.71 -6.83
C ASP A 367 8.62 4.97 -7.99
N LEU A 368 9.38 4.40 -8.91
CA LEU A 368 8.90 3.70 -10.10
C LEU A 368 8.88 2.18 -9.90
N ARG A 369 7.86 1.52 -10.46
CA ARG A 369 7.68 0.07 -10.49
C ARG A 369 7.53 -0.43 -11.93
N LEU A 370 8.17 -1.54 -12.25
CA LEU A 370 8.02 -2.26 -13.51
C LEU A 370 6.80 -3.20 -13.47
N SER A 371 6.09 -3.35 -14.59
CA SER A 371 5.01 -4.33 -14.71
C SER A 371 5.55 -5.76 -14.55
N GLN A 372 5.08 -6.50 -13.54
CA GLN A 372 5.51 -7.88 -13.24
C GLN A 372 4.78 -8.95 -14.08
N GLY A 373 3.92 -8.55 -15.01
CA GLY A 373 3.13 -9.46 -15.83
C GLY A 373 3.91 -10.11 -16.96
N ARG A 374 3.22 -10.96 -17.73
CA ARG A 374 3.78 -11.63 -18.90
C ARG A 374 4.21 -10.61 -19.95
N LEU A 375 5.50 -10.61 -20.32
CA LEU A 375 5.99 -9.73 -21.39
C LEU A 375 5.27 -10.03 -22.70
N VAL A 376 4.94 -8.95 -23.39
CA VAL A 376 4.23 -8.97 -24.66
C VAL A 376 5.23 -8.90 -25.80
N GLY A 377 4.99 -9.64 -26.87
CA GLY A 377 5.89 -9.66 -28.03
C GLY A 377 7.26 -10.17 -27.64
N LYS A 378 7.36 -11.47 -27.35
CA LYS A 378 8.63 -12.10 -27.04
C LYS A 378 9.52 -12.08 -28.28
N PHE A 379 10.69 -11.46 -28.17
CA PHE A 379 11.72 -11.50 -29.20
C PHE A 379 13.08 -11.74 -28.54
N GLY A 380 14.02 -12.26 -29.32
CA GLY A 380 15.38 -12.52 -28.86
C GLY A 380 16.38 -11.52 -29.44
N PHE A 381 17.48 -11.32 -28.73
CA PHE A 381 18.69 -10.73 -29.28
C PHE A 381 19.57 -11.83 -29.86
N GLY A 382 20.03 -11.62 -31.10
CA GLY A 382 20.88 -12.56 -31.82
C GLY A 382 22.13 -11.87 -32.33
N LEU A 383 23.15 -12.67 -32.63
CA LEU A 383 24.33 -12.22 -33.34
C LEU A 383 23.99 -12.02 -34.82
N GLY A 384 24.32 -10.88 -35.40
CA GLY A 384 23.99 -10.53 -36.79
C GLY A 384 25.10 -10.93 -37.76
N PHE A 385 24.73 -11.52 -38.89
CA PHE A 385 25.64 -11.97 -39.95
C PHE A 385 25.14 -11.51 -41.31
N LYS A 386 26.04 -11.44 -42.30
CA LYS A 386 25.63 -11.26 -43.69
C LYS A 386 24.63 -12.33 -44.12
N LYS A 387 23.66 -11.94 -44.97
CA LYS A 387 22.70 -12.86 -45.59
C LYS A 387 23.37 -14.06 -46.25
N ASN A 388 22.83 -15.26 -45.99
CA ASN A 388 23.32 -16.56 -46.44
C ASN A 388 24.75 -16.88 -45.98
N SER A 389 25.18 -16.35 -44.83
CA SER A 389 26.48 -16.68 -44.26
C SER A 389 26.48 -18.08 -43.64
N ASN A 390 27.52 -18.86 -43.95
CA ASN A 390 27.74 -20.16 -43.33
C ASN A 390 28.12 -20.06 -41.84
N LEU A 391 28.55 -18.88 -41.38
CA LEU A 391 28.90 -18.63 -39.97
C LEU A 391 27.68 -18.69 -39.05
N THR A 392 26.49 -18.36 -39.55
CA THR A 392 25.26 -18.29 -38.76
C THR A 392 24.95 -19.59 -38.04
N ASN A 393 25.13 -20.73 -38.72
CA ASN A 393 24.88 -22.05 -38.12
C ASN A 393 25.94 -22.40 -37.07
N LEU A 394 27.21 -22.15 -37.37
CA LEU A 394 28.33 -22.44 -36.46
C LEU A 394 28.19 -21.68 -35.13
N PHE A 395 27.91 -20.37 -35.21
CA PHE A 395 27.66 -19.55 -34.02
C PHE A 395 26.38 -19.95 -33.29
N SER A 396 25.34 -20.36 -34.01
CA SER A 396 24.10 -20.84 -33.39
C SER A 396 24.35 -22.07 -32.52
N VAL A 397 25.10 -23.05 -33.02
CA VAL A 397 25.48 -24.24 -32.25
C VAL A 397 26.33 -23.86 -31.04
N GLY A 398 27.28 -22.94 -31.19
CA GLY A 398 28.09 -22.43 -30.07
C GLY A 398 27.25 -21.79 -28.96
N ILE A 399 26.26 -20.95 -29.32
CA ILE A 399 25.34 -20.31 -28.36
C ILE A 399 24.46 -21.35 -27.66
N LEU A 400 23.96 -22.36 -28.38
CA LEU A 400 23.17 -23.44 -27.76
C LEU A 400 24.00 -24.20 -26.72
N ARG A 401 25.25 -24.53 -27.01
CA ARG A 401 26.15 -25.19 -26.04
C ARG A 401 26.39 -24.33 -24.79
N MET A 402 26.61 -23.03 -24.95
CA MET A 402 26.77 -22.12 -23.80
C MET A 402 25.48 -21.98 -22.98
N ARG A 403 24.31 -22.08 -23.62
CA ARG A 403 23.01 -22.11 -22.92
C ARG A 403 22.83 -23.40 -22.13
N GLU A 404 23.18 -24.54 -22.70
CA GLU A 404 23.13 -25.86 -22.03
C GLU A 404 24.05 -25.91 -20.81
N ASN A 405 25.23 -25.30 -20.92
CA ASN A 405 26.20 -25.19 -19.83
C ASN A 405 25.89 -24.09 -18.79
N LEU A 406 24.80 -23.33 -18.96
CA LEU A 406 24.42 -22.19 -18.12
C LEU A 406 25.38 -21.00 -18.10
N GLU A 407 26.40 -20.96 -18.96
CA GLU A 407 27.36 -19.85 -19.03
C GLU A 407 26.72 -18.54 -19.48
N ILE A 408 25.70 -18.59 -20.35
CA ILE A 408 24.93 -17.39 -20.71
C ILE A 408 24.17 -16.87 -19.50
N THR A 409 23.69 -17.76 -18.63
CA THR A 409 23.03 -17.38 -17.37
C THR A 409 24.02 -16.76 -16.41
N GLU A 410 25.23 -17.31 -16.27
CA GLU A 410 26.29 -16.72 -15.45
C GLU A 410 26.71 -15.33 -15.94
N LEU A 411 26.88 -15.16 -17.26
CA LEU A 411 27.13 -13.85 -17.87
C LEU A 411 25.98 -12.88 -17.62
N TYR A 412 24.73 -13.37 -17.71
CA TYR A 412 23.55 -12.58 -17.37
C TYR A 412 23.60 -12.15 -15.90
N GLU A 413 23.87 -13.05 -14.96
CA GLU A 413 23.90 -12.70 -13.54
C GLU A 413 25.03 -11.73 -13.21
N LYS A 414 26.22 -11.95 -13.78
CA LYS A 414 27.39 -11.09 -13.61
C LYS A 414 27.15 -9.66 -14.10
N TRP A 415 26.64 -9.51 -15.33
CA TRP A 415 26.49 -8.19 -15.97
C TRP A 415 25.14 -7.53 -15.72
N ILE A 416 24.11 -8.29 -15.34
CA ILE A 416 22.72 -7.80 -15.28
C ILE A 416 22.14 -7.89 -13.86
N LYS A 417 22.49 -8.88 -13.04
CA LYS A 417 22.01 -8.94 -11.64
C LYS A 417 22.97 -8.30 -10.64
N GLN A 418 24.25 -8.19 -10.97
CA GLN A 418 25.30 -7.51 -10.20
C GLN A 418 25.12 -7.56 -8.66
N ASP A 419 25.06 -8.76 -8.07
CA ASP A 419 25.16 -8.98 -6.62
C ASP A 419 26.61 -8.74 -6.08
N GLY A 420 27.46 -8.09 -6.87
CA GLY A 420 28.92 -8.18 -6.78
C GLY A 420 29.65 -6.93 -6.28
N ASP A 421 28.95 -5.85 -5.94
CA ASP A 421 29.53 -4.77 -5.15
C ASP A 421 28.98 -4.86 -3.73
N GLU A 422 29.82 -4.70 -2.70
CA GLU A 422 29.48 -4.88 -1.27
C GLU A 422 28.39 -3.91 -0.77
N THR A 423 27.87 -3.06 -1.65
CA THR A 423 26.65 -2.28 -1.42
C THR A 423 25.56 -2.76 -2.37
N PRO A 424 24.48 -3.41 -1.88
CA PRO A 424 23.31 -3.65 -2.70
C PRO A 424 22.80 -2.32 -3.27
N PRO A 425 22.18 -2.32 -4.46
CA PRO A 425 21.51 -1.12 -4.97
C PRO A 425 20.66 -0.50 -3.86
N LYS A 426 20.79 0.81 -3.62
CA LYS A 426 20.18 1.47 -2.44
C LYS A 426 18.66 1.23 -2.33
N CYS A 427 17.99 0.97 -3.46
CA CYS A 427 16.57 0.66 -3.51
C CYS A 427 16.20 -0.82 -3.25
N SER A 428 17.11 -1.79 -3.47
CA SER A 428 16.81 -3.22 -3.27
C SER A 428 16.87 -3.64 -1.79
N GLN A 429 17.48 -2.82 -0.92
CA GLN A 429 17.35 -3.01 0.54
C GLN A 429 15.89 -2.98 1.02
N ASN A 430 14.99 -2.32 0.27
CA ASN A 430 13.56 -2.30 0.57
C ASN A 430 12.78 -3.46 -0.08
N GLU A 431 13.32 -4.11 -1.12
CA GLU A 431 12.62 -5.17 -1.88
C GLU A 431 12.94 -6.60 -1.37
N GLU A 432 14.11 -6.85 -0.77
CA GLU A 432 14.32 -8.09 -0.01
C GLU A 432 13.49 -8.13 1.28
N GLU A 433 13.19 -6.97 1.87
CA GLU A 433 12.10 -6.83 2.85
C GLU A 433 10.73 -7.11 2.24
N GLU A 434 10.46 -6.78 0.97
CA GLU A 434 9.17 -7.09 0.29
C GLU A 434 9.04 -8.56 -0.17
N THR A 435 10.13 -9.26 -0.48
CA THR A 435 10.07 -10.67 -0.87
C THR A 435 9.92 -11.59 0.35
N GLN A 436 10.51 -11.20 1.50
CA GLN A 436 10.16 -11.75 2.81
C GLN A 436 8.84 -11.19 3.36
N ALA A 437 8.27 -10.14 2.78
CA ALA A 437 6.93 -9.66 3.12
C ALA A 437 5.82 -10.59 2.63
N VAL A 438 6.07 -11.55 1.73
CA VAL A 438 5.08 -12.63 1.50
C VAL A 438 4.89 -13.49 2.76
N THR A 439 5.87 -13.49 3.67
CA THR A 439 5.79 -14.15 4.99
C THR A 439 5.63 -13.19 6.17
N GLU A 440 5.91 -11.88 6.05
CA GLU A 440 5.76 -10.88 7.14
C GLU A 440 4.81 -9.68 6.88
N SER A 441 4.06 -9.61 5.77
CA SER A 441 3.19 -8.45 5.43
C SER A 441 1.85 -8.32 6.15
N ASN A 442 1.76 -8.66 7.44
CA ASN A 442 0.54 -8.40 8.23
C ASN A 442 0.76 -7.52 9.46
N LYS A 443 1.81 -6.67 9.48
CA LYS A 443 1.91 -5.59 10.46
C LYS A 443 0.99 -4.44 10.03
N LEU A 444 0.00 -4.11 10.85
CA LEU A 444 -0.85 -2.93 10.64
C LEU A 444 -0.02 -1.66 10.84
N THR A 445 0.25 -0.94 9.76
CA THR A 445 0.96 0.36 9.80
C THR A 445 0.05 1.51 10.28
N PHE A 446 0.67 2.62 10.68
CA PHE A 446 -0.02 3.85 11.09
C PHE A 446 -0.99 4.35 10.00
N ASP A 447 -0.62 4.26 8.73
CA ASP A 447 -1.44 4.72 7.61
C ASP A 447 -2.77 3.96 7.50
N ASN A 448 -2.82 2.69 7.92
CA ASN A 448 -4.06 1.91 7.95
C ASN A 448 -5.02 2.36 9.06
N LEU A 449 -4.53 3.00 10.13
CA LEU A 449 -5.32 3.39 11.31
C LEU A 449 -5.44 4.90 11.50
N LYS A 450 -4.85 5.71 10.61
CA LYS A 450 -4.84 7.18 10.70
C LYS A 450 -6.24 7.79 10.87
N GLY A 451 -7.25 7.27 10.18
CA GLY A 451 -8.64 7.74 10.30
C GLY A 451 -9.24 7.55 11.70
N LEU A 452 -8.89 6.47 12.40
CA LEU A 452 -9.34 6.22 13.77
C LEU A 452 -8.79 7.27 14.74
N PHE A 453 -7.50 7.61 14.60
CA PHE A 453 -6.89 8.67 15.41
C PHE A 453 -7.55 10.02 15.16
N LEU A 454 -7.85 10.36 13.90
CA LEU A 454 -8.54 11.61 13.57
C LEU A 454 -9.91 11.72 14.24
N LEU A 455 -10.67 10.63 14.33
CA LEU A 455 -11.96 10.61 15.04
C LEU A 455 -11.79 10.88 16.54
N VAL A 456 -10.77 10.28 17.18
CA VAL A 456 -10.49 10.50 18.60
C VAL A 456 -10.14 11.96 18.86
N TRP A 457 -9.20 12.54 18.09
CA TRP A 457 -8.83 13.95 18.21
C TRP A 457 -10.02 14.88 17.96
N GLY A 458 -10.83 14.59 16.94
CA GLY A 458 -12.07 15.33 16.67
C GLY A 458 -13.04 15.29 17.84
N SER A 459 -13.23 14.12 18.47
CA SER A 459 -14.11 13.96 19.63
C SER A 459 -13.63 14.74 20.86
N LEU A 460 -12.32 14.83 21.09
CA LEU A 460 -11.73 15.60 22.19
C LEU A 460 -11.96 17.10 22.01
N VAL A 461 -11.75 17.60 20.79
CA VAL A 461 -12.02 19.01 20.46
C VAL A 461 -13.50 19.32 20.62
N LEU A 462 -14.39 18.46 20.09
CA LEU A 462 -15.83 18.65 20.20
C LEU A 462 -16.29 18.59 21.67
N GLY A 463 -15.79 17.65 22.46
CA GLY A 463 -16.08 17.54 23.89
C GLY A 463 -15.63 18.79 24.67
N PHE A 464 -14.46 19.34 24.34
CA PHE A 464 -13.99 20.59 24.93
C PHE A 464 -14.87 21.79 24.56
N LEU A 465 -15.36 21.86 23.33
CA LEU A 465 -16.32 22.91 22.90
C LEU A 465 -17.65 22.80 23.66
N PHE A 466 -18.19 21.58 23.82
CA PHE A 466 -19.39 21.36 24.63
C PHE A 466 -19.17 21.76 26.09
N LEU A 467 -18.02 21.45 26.68
CA LEU A 467 -17.67 21.89 28.04
C LEU A 467 -17.68 23.42 28.15
N ILE A 468 -17.13 24.14 27.17
CA ILE A 468 -17.17 25.61 27.14
C ILE A 468 -18.62 26.10 27.09
N ILE A 469 -19.45 25.52 26.22
CA ILE A 469 -20.87 25.89 26.09
C ILE A 469 -21.62 25.64 27.41
N GLU A 470 -21.43 24.48 28.04
CA GLU A 470 -22.02 24.14 29.33
C GLU A 470 -21.64 25.15 30.41
N TRP A 471 -20.37 25.56 30.45
CA TRP A 471 -19.87 26.58 31.35
C TRP A 471 -20.48 27.96 31.10
N ILE A 472 -20.68 28.33 29.83
CA ILE A 472 -21.32 29.58 29.44
C ILE A 472 -22.80 29.57 29.85
N VAL A 473 -23.57 28.56 29.47
CA VAL A 473 -24.99 28.38 29.85
C VAL A 473 -25.16 28.37 31.37
N SER A 474 -24.25 27.68 32.04
CA SER A 474 -24.14 27.64 33.49
C SER A 474 -23.89 29.01 34.14
N CYS A 475 -23.08 29.87 33.52
CA CYS A 475 -22.88 31.23 34.02
C CYS A 475 -24.11 32.11 33.74
N TYR A 476 -24.74 31.98 32.57
CA TYR A 476 -25.99 32.69 32.24
C TYR A 476 -27.12 32.35 33.21
N THR A 477 -27.35 31.07 33.48
CA THR A 477 -28.38 30.62 34.45
C THR A 477 -28.10 31.11 35.88
N LEU A 478 -26.83 31.23 36.28
CA LEU A 478 -26.48 31.81 37.58
C LEU A 478 -26.73 33.31 37.66
N MET A 479 -26.58 34.04 36.55
CA MET A 479 -26.88 35.47 36.49
C MET A 479 -28.38 35.75 36.53
N ASP A 480 -29.21 34.85 35.99
CA ASP A 480 -30.68 35.00 35.96
C ASP A 480 -31.36 34.69 37.32
N SER A 481 -30.62 34.11 38.28
CA SER A 481 -31.16 33.77 39.60
C SER A 481 -31.36 35.01 40.50
N LYS A 482 -32.54 35.18 41.08
CA LYS A 482 -33.00 36.45 41.69
C LYS A 482 -32.39 36.86 43.04
N SER A 483 -31.55 36.05 43.71
CA SER A 483 -30.94 36.45 45.00
C SER A 483 -29.41 36.36 44.98
N GLY A 484 -28.74 37.53 44.94
CA GLY A 484 -27.27 37.62 45.08
C GLY A 484 -26.46 37.26 43.83
N ALA A 485 -27.06 37.31 42.64
CA ALA A 485 -26.40 36.93 41.40
C ALA A 485 -25.28 37.92 40.98
N PRO A 486 -24.17 37.42 40.41
CA PRO A 486 -23.10 38.23 39.87
C PRO A 486 -23.57 39.02 38.64
N LYS A 487 -23.18 40.30 38.53
CA LYS A 487 -23.59 41.21 37.43
C LYS A 487 -22.78 41.03 36.15
N THR A 488 -21.63 40.39 36.23
CA THR A 488 -20.65 40.24 35.15
C THR A 488 -20.32 38.76 34.93
N MET A 489 -20.24 38.32 33.67
CA MET A 489 -19.89 36.95 33.30
C MET A 489 -18.59 36.46 33.95
N ILE A 490 -17.62 37.36 34.11
CA ILE A 490 -16.32 37.08 34.74
C ILE A 490 -16.47 36.77 36.24
N ASP A 491 -17.41 37.42 36.93
CA ASP A 491 -17.64 37.20 38.35
C ASP A 491 -18.44 35.92 38.59
N ALA A 492 -19.38 35.60 37.68
CA ALA A 492 -20.06 34.30 37.64
C ALA A 492 -19.07 33.15 37.46
N PHE A 493 -18.14 33.31 36.52
CA PHE A 493 -17.09 32.34 36.26
C PHE A 493 -16.17 32.15 37.48
N LYS A 494 -15.68 33.24 38.09
CA LYS A 494 -14.83 33.19 39.30
C LYS A 494 -15.54 32.52 40.47
N LEU A 495 -16.82 32.85 40.69
CA LEU A 495 -17.64 32.26 41.75
C LEU A 495 -17.80 30.74 41.55
N ARG A 496 -18.11 30.31 40.32
CA ARG A 496 -18.24 28.89 39.99
C ARG A 496 -16.92 28.14 40.10
N MET A 497 -15.82 28.73 39.65
CA MET A 497 -14.47 28.20 39.86
C MET A 497 -14.13 28.03 41.34
N LYS A 498 -14.53 28.98 42.19
CA LYS A 498 -14.36 28.87 43.66
C LYS A 498 -15.17 27.71 44.23
N TYR A 499 -16.42 27.55 43.77
CA TYR A 499 -17.29 26.45 44.18
C TYR A 499 -16.75 25.08 43.76
N VAL A 500 -16.29 24.94 42.51
CA VAL A 500 -15.64 23.72 42.01
C VAL A 500 -14.43 23.37 42.89
N ARG A 501 -13.52 24.33 43.13
CA ARG A 501 -12.33 24.10 43.98
C ARG A 501 -12.68 23.68 45.42
N GLN A 502 -13.73 24.25 46.01
CA GLN A 502 -14.18 23.88 47.36
C GLN A 502 -14.78 22.47 47.39
N ASN A 503 -15.64 22.13 46.43
CA ASN A 503 -16.24 20.80 46.35
C ASN A 503 -15.21 19.71 46.05
N THR A 504 -14.22 19.97 45.20
CA THR A 504 -13.11 19.01 44.97
C THR A 504 -12.35 18.73 46.27
N LYS A 505 -12.13 19.74 47.12
CA LYS A 505 -11.50 19.55 48.44
C LYS A 505 -12.37 18.69 49.37
N ILE A 506 -13.67 18.95 49.43
CA ILE A 506 -14.62 18.19 50.27
C ILE A 506 -14.71 16.73 49.82
N ILE A 507 -14.76 16.47 48.51
CA ILE A 507 -14.80 15.12 47.95
C ILE A 507 -13.49 14.38 48.29
N LYS A 508 -12.34 15.02 48.11
CA LYS A 508 -11.03 14.44 48.46
C LYS A 508 -10.93 14.10 49.95
N GLN A 509 -11.51 14.92 50.83
CA GLN A 509 -11.60 14.66 52.28
C GLN A 509 -12.54 13.49 52.63
N ARG A 510 -13.67 13.33 51.93
CA ARG A 510 -14.57 12.19 52.13
C ARG A 510 -13.95 10.88 51.66
N TYR A 511 -13.23 10.89 50.53
CA TYR A 511 -12.50 9.71 50.04
C TYR A 511 -11.37 9.29 51.00
N THR A 512 -10.60 10.24 51.53
CA THR A 512 -9.55 9.96 52.52
C THR A 512 -10.13 9.40 53.82
N ARG A 513 -11.20 10.00 54.36
CA ARG A 513 -11.90 9.45 55.55
C ARG A 513 -12.48 8.05 55.31
N LYS A 514 -13.05 7.78 54.13
CA LYS A 514 -13.62 6.47 53.78
C LYS A 514 -12.52 5.41 53.63
N ARG A 515 -11.34 5.79 53.12
CA ARG A 515 -10.14 4.94 53.06
C ARG A 515 -9.60 4.64 54.47
N GLU A 516 -9.55 5.65 55.34
CA GLU A 516 -9.15 5.48 56.75
C GLU A 516 -10.14 4.64 57.56
N SER A 517 -11.45 4.79 57.34
CA SER A 517 -12.46 3.96 58.01
C SER A 517 -12.43 2.51 57.53
N PHE A 518 -12.24 2.29 56.23
CA PHE A 518 -12.09 0.94 55.65
C PHE A 518 -10.80 0.25 56.12
N SER A 519 -9.72 1.01 56.28
CA SER A 519 -8.45 0.52 56.84
C SER A 519 -8.56 0.18 58.33
N ARG A 520 -9.42 0.87 59.10
CA ARG A 520 -9.70 0.56 60.51
C ARG A 520 -10.66 -0.61 60.72
N SER A 521 -11.57 -0.89 59.78
CA SER A 521 -12.60 -1.94 59.94
C SER A 521 -12.16 -3.35 59.52
N HIS A 522 -11.01 -3.52 58.85
CA HIS A 522 -10.58 -4.82 58.31
C HIS A 522 -9.18 -5.29 58.68
N LEU A 523 -8.56 -4.76 59.73
CA LEU A 523 -7.25 -5.26 60.20
C LEU A 523 -7.33 -5.78 61.63
N SER A 524 -7.51 -7.10 61.79
CA SER A 524 -7.05 -7.80 62.99
C SER A 524 -5.51 -7.90 62.96
N PRO A 525 -4.80 -7.92 64.11
CA PRO A 525 -3.34 -7.78 64.17
C PRO A 525 -2.57 -8.87 63.39
N VAL A 526 -3.22 -10.00 63.11
CA VAL A 526 -2.61 -11.20 62.51
C VAL A 526 -2.43 -11.08 60.98
N SER A 527 -3.12 -10.16 60.32
CA SER A 527 -3.05 -10.00 58.84
C SER A 527 -1.97 -9.04 58.35
N LYS A 528 -1.25 -8.35 59.25
CA LYS A 528 -0.20 -7.39 58.88
C LYS A 528 1.12 -8.04 58.42
N VAL A 529 1.33 -9.33 58.69
CA VAL A 529 2.57 -10.04 58.29
C VAL A 529 2.48 -10.59 56.86
N PHE A 530 1.27 -10.86 56.33
CA PHE A 530 1.11 -11.50 55.01
C PHE A 530 0.92 -10.53 53.84
N PHE A 531 0.66 -9.25 54.08
CA PHE A 531 0.40 -8.27 53.01
C PHE A 531 1.66 -7.57 52.48
N ASN A 532 2.82 -7.79 53.09
CA ASN A 532 4.06 -7.09 52.71
C ASN A 532 4.82 -7.79 51.56
N ASP A 533 4.48 -9.04 51.23
CA ASP A 533 5.19 -9.84 50.21
C ASP A 533 4.49 -9.94 48.84
N SER A 534 3.28 -9.41 48.67
CA SER A 534 2.49 -9.59 47.43
C SER A 534 2.35 -8.35 46.53
N GLN A 535 3.07 -7.26 46.83
CA GLN A 535 3.00 -5.99 46.07
C GLN A 535 4.28 -5.65 45.29
N GLN A 536 5.22 -6.59 45.13
CA GLN A 536 6.46 -6.34 44.37
C GLN A 536 6.44 -6.81 42.90
N THR A 537 5.29 -7.20 42.35
CA THR A 537 5.25 -7.74 40.98
C THR A 537 4.07 -7.21 40.15
N VAL A 538 3.98 -5.90 39.95
CA VAL A 538 3.52 -5.27 38.70
C VAL A 538 4.10 -3.85 38.63
N ILE A 539 5.28 -3.74 38.03
CA ILE A 539 5.67 -2.59 37.20
C ILE A 539 5.97 -3.16 35.82
#